data_AF-A0A815XXC8-F1
#
_entry.id   AF-A0A815XXC8-F1
#
_cell.length_a   1.000
_cell.length_b   1.000
_cell.length_c   1.000
_cell.angle_alpha   90.00
_cell.angle_beta   90.00
_cell.angle_gamma   90.00
#
_symmetry.space_group_name_H-M   'P 1'
#
loop_
_entity.id
_entity.type
_entity.pdbx_description
1 polymer ?
#
loop_
_entity_poly.entity_id
_entity_poly.type
_entity_poly.pdbx_seq_one_letter_code
_entity_poly.pdbx_strand_id
1 'polypeptide(L)'
;MSKRYEKFANPSQPRSSQANKKYPFVFDQLQEIKQKSAYIGGVNLLLPENIERKSTPTYDLVHIPHGEQIKLASLGKHICPQLIRFEDLEPLGQILFKDGIKTLNLVQSVVYKTAAFSNENILISAP
;
A
#
# COMPACT_ATOMS: atom_id res chain seq x y z
N MET A 1 -0.21 -20.56 -16.54
CA MET A 1 -0.48 -19.64 -15.42
C MET A 1 -0.69 -18.23 -16.00
N SER A 2 -1.94 -17.89 -16.35
CA SER A 2 -2.27 -16.64 -17.06
C SER A 2 -2.87 -15.62 -16.08
N LYS A 3 -2.17 -14.51 -15.84
CA LYS A 3 -2.69 -13.40 -15.01
C LYS A 3 -3.86 -12.75 -15.75
N ARG A 4 -5.06 -12.78 -15.15
CA ARG A 4 -6.29 -12.27 -15.76
C ARG A 4 -6.39 -10.76 -15.52
N TYR A 5 -6.04 -9.96 -16.52
CA TYR A 5 -6.19 -8.50 -16.48
C TYR A 5 -7.66 -8.12 -16.72
N GLU A 6 -8.30 -7.41 -15.77
CA GLU A 6 -9.63 -6.85 -15.99
C GLU A 6 -9.53 -5.43 -16.57
N LYS A 7 -10.19 -5.24 -17.72
CA LYS A 7 -10.36 -3.93 -18.35
C LYS A 7 -11.60 -3.28 -17.75
N PHE A 8 -11.41 -2.26 -16.92
CA PHE A 8 -12.47 -1.29 -16.65
C PHE A 8 -12.59 -0.41 -17.90
N ALA A 9 -13.42 -0.83 -18.84
CA ALA A 9 -13.55 -0.18 -20.14
C ALA A 9 -14.12 1.23 -19.99
N ASN A 10 -13.41 2.23 -20.52
CA ASN A 10 -13.99 3.48 -20.96
C ASN A 10 -14.07 3.44 -22.50
N PRO A 11 -15.26 3.53 -23.11
CA PRO A 11 -15.36 3.62 -24.56
C PRO A 11 -15.10 5.07 -25.00
N SER A 12 -13.84 5.49 -25.06
CA SER A 12 -13.49 6.73 -25.78
C SER A 12 -12.01 6.85 -26.13
N GLN A 13 -11.78 6.68 -27.44
CA GLN A 13 -10.75 7.26 -28.32
C GLN A 13 -9.30 6.75 -28.29
N PRO A 14 -8.67 6.56 -29.47
CA PRO A 14 -7.25 6.29 -29.61
C PRO A 14 -6.47 7.54 -29.17
N ARG A 15 -5.61 7.40 -28.16
CA ARG A 15 -4.66 8.46 -27.77
C ARG A 15 -3.66 8.66 -28.90
N SER A 16 -3.82 9.70 -29.70
CA SER A 16 -2.68 10.31 -30.38
C SER A 16 -1.75 10.83 -29.29
N SER A 17 -0.52 10.35 -29.27
CA SER A 17 0.56 10.81 -28.38
C SER A 17 1.05 12.19 -28.81
N GLN A 18 0.16 13.19 -28.82
CA GLN A 18 0.60 14.58 -28.84
C GLN A 18 1.09 14.94 -27.45
N ALA A 19 2.39 15.20 -27.33
CA ALA A 19 2.98 15.73 -26.11
C ALA A 19 2.23 17.00 -25.71
N ASN A 20 1.52 16.92 -24.58
CA ASN A 20 0.61 17.97 -24.15
C ASN A 20 1.43 19.23 -23.80
N LYS A 21 1.38 20.25 -24.65
CA LYS A 21 2.22 21.45 -24.53
C LYS A 21 1.71 22.31 -23.37
N LYS A 22 2.45 22.32 -22.25
CA LYS A 22 2.12 23.12 -21.07
C LYS A 22 2.68 24.54 -21.24
N TYR A 23 1.79 25.53 -21.27
CA TYR A 23 2.17 26.93 -21.33
C TYR A 23 2.22 27.53 -19.92
N PRO A 24 3.22 28.37 -19.59
CA PRO A 24 3.21 29.10 -18.33
C PRO A 24 1.97 30.01 -18.27
N PHE A 25 1.29 30.03 -17.13
CA PHE A 25 0.07 30.82 -16.84
C PHE A 25 -1.22 30.39 -17.56
N VAL A 26 -1.24 29.23 -18.23
CA VAL A 26 -2.48 28.61 -18.70
C VAL A 26 -2.85 27.48 -17.76
N PHE A 27 -3.88 27.71 -16.94
CA PHE A 27 -4.36 26.76 -15.95
C PHE A 27 -5.56 26.01 -16.52
N ASP A 28 -5.38 24.72 -16.83
CA ASP A 28 -6.47 23.82 -17.20
C ASP A 28 -6.79 22.92 -16.02
N GLN A 29 -7.82 23.29 -15.27
CA GLN A 29 -8.27 22.55 -14.08
C GLN A 29 -8.73 21.12 -14.43
N LEU A 30 -9.31 20.90 -15.62
CA LEU A 30 -9.74 19.58 -16.05
C LEU A 30 -8.55 18.68 -16.36
N GLN A 31 -7.51 19.23 -17.02
CA GLN A 31 -6.25 18.54 -17.25
C GLN A 31 -5.54 18.22 -15.93
N GLU A 32 -5.54 19.15 -14.98
CA GLU A 32 -4.99 18.93 -13.65
C GLU A 32 -5.75 17.82 -12.90
N ILE A 33 -7.08 17.83 -12.93
CA ILE A 33 -7.92 16.80 -12.29
C ILE A 33 -7.66 15.42 -12.89
N LYS A 34 -7.49 15.33 -14.22
CA LYS A 34 -7.14 14.07 -14.91
C LYS A 34 -5.77 13.52 -14.52
N GLN A 35 -4.91 14.34 -13.90
CA GLN A 35 -3.61 13.93 -13.36
C GLN A 35 -3.68 13.60 -11.84
N LYS A 36 -4.81 13.86 -11.17
CA LYS A 36 -4.98 13.58 -9.74
C LYS A 36 -5.21 12.08 -9.52
N SER A 37 -4.79 11.60 -8.35
CA SER A 37 -4.86 10.19 -7.93
C SER A 37 -6.26 9.58 -7.93
N ALA A 38 -7.30 10.39 -7.81
CA ALA A 38 -8.70 9.96 -7.88
C ALA A 38 -9.18 9.65 -9.31
N TYR A 39 -8.44 10.09 -10.34
CA TYR A 39 -8.76 9.79 -11.73
C TYR A 39 -8.21 8.40 -12.10
N ILE A 40 -8.99 7.36 -11.83
CA ILE A 40 -8.70 5.97 -12.22
C ILE A 40 -9.26 5.70 -13.64
N GLY A 41 -9.10 6.66 -14.56
CA GLY A 41 -9.62 6.56 -15.92
C GLY A 41 -8.61 5.92 -16.87
N GLY A 42 -8.86 4.67 -17.29
CA GLY A 42 -8.07 3.98 -18.32
C GLY A 42 -6.83 3.22 -17.83
N VAL A 43 -6.79 2.88 -16.53
CA VAL A 43 -5.79 1.97 -15.96
C VAL A 43 -6.45 0.64 -15.60
N ASN A 44 -5.78 -0.47 -15.90
CA ASN A 44 -6.23 -1.78 -15.45
C ASN A 44 -5.83 -1.96 -13.99
N LEU A 45 -6.78 -2.29 -13.12
CA LEU A 45 -6.49 -2.66 -11.74
C LEU A 45 -6.19 -4.15 -11.69
N LEU A 46 -5.08 -4.51 -11.05
CA LEU A 46 -4.75 -5.89 -10.80
C LEU A 46 -5.42 -6.32 -9.50
N LEU A 47 -6.38 -7.23 -9.63
CA LEU A 47 -7.10 -7.80 -8.51
C LEU A 47 -6.32 -9.01 -7.95
N PRO A 48 -6.30 -9.19 -6.61
CA PRO A 48 -5.78 -10.40 -5.97
C PRO A 48 -6.34 -11.71 -6.54
N GLU A 49 -5.61 -12.80 -6.35
CA GLU A 49 -6.07 -14.13 -6.72
C GLU A 49 -7.25 -14.55 -5.80
N ASN A 50 -8.18 -15.36 -6.31
CA ASN A 50 -9.37 -15.86 -5.59
C ASN A 50 -10.46 -14.83 -5.24
N ILE A 51 -10.64 -13.79 -6.05
CA ILE A 51 -11.77 -12.86 -5.91
C ILE A 51 -13.06 -13.45 -6.49
N GLU A 52 -14.16 -13.28 -5.77
CA GLU A 52 -15.50 -13.62 -6.26
C GLU A 52 -16.23 -12.35 -6.71
N ARG A 53 -16.74 -12.35 -7.95
CA ARG A 53 -17.57 -11.27 -8.49
C ARG A 53 -18.99 -11.75 -8.71
N LYS A 54 -19.96 -10.96 -8.24
CA LYS A 54 -21.40 -11.18 -8.49
C LYS A 54 -21.96 -9.91 -9.10
N SER A 55 -22.36 -9.98 -10.35
CA SER A 55 -23.04 -8.88 -11.03
C SER A 55 -24.55 -9.04 -10.87
N THR A 56 -25.21 -7.98 -10.40
CA THR A 56 -26.66 -7.90 -10.30
C THR A 56 -27.15 -6.72 -11.14
N PRO A 57 -28.44 -6.65 -11.51
CA PRO A 57 -28.96 -5.53 -12.30
C PRO A 57 -28.83 -4.16 -11.62
N THR A 58 -28.66 -4.13 -10.29
CA THR A 58 -28.60 -2.88 -9.51
C THR A 58 -27.19 -2.56 -9.00
N TYR A 59 -26.33 -3.57 -8.84
CA TYR A 59 -24.96 -3.39 -8.36
C TYR A 59 -24.03 -4.53 -8.77
N ASP A 60 -22.74 -4.23 -8.81
CA ASP A 60 -21.67 -5.23 -8.86
C ASP A 60 -21.08 -5.41 -7.46
N LEU A 61 -20.93 -6.67 -7.04
CA LEU A 61 -20.24 -7.05 -5.81
C LEU A 61 -18.93 -7.73 -6.14
N VAL A 62 -17.85 -7.28 -5.49
CA VAL A 62 -16.52 -7.87 -5.58
C VAL A 62 -16.09 -8.26 -4.16
N HIS A 63 -16.00 -9.55 -3.89
CA HIS A 63 -15.55 -10.08 -2.60
C HIS A 63 -14.05 -10.34 -2.66
N ILE A 64 -13.30 -9.61 -1.83
CA ILE A 64 -11.85 -9.75 -1.68
C ILE A 64 -11.59 -10.58 -0.41
N PRO A 65 -11.05 -11.80 -0.52
CA PRO A 65 -10.75 -12.63 0.64
C PRO A 65 -9.60 -12.02 1.46
N HIS A 66 -9.51 -12.43 2.73
CA HIS A 66 -8.38 -12.05 3.58
C HIS A 66 -7.07 -12.55 2.97
N GLY A 67 -6.07 -11.66 2.90
CA GLY A 67 -4.73 -12.03 2.47
C GLY A 67 -4.07 -12.98 3.47
N GLU A 68 -3.12 -13.79 2.98
CA GLU A 68 -2.29 -14.62 3.86
C GLU A 68 -1.51 -13.73 4.84
N GLN A 69 -1.45 -14.14 6.10
CA GLN A 69 -0.65 -13.44 7.09
C GLN A 69 0.84 -13.53 6.72
N ILE A 70 1.50 -12.38 6.70
CA ILE A 70 2.94 -12.31 6.46
C ILE A 70 3.65 -13.03 7.61
N LYS A 71 4.30 -14.15 7.28
CA LYS A 71 5.13 -14.89 8.24
C LYS A 71 6.48 -14.21 8.35
N LEU A 72 7.02 -14.17 9.56
CA LEU A 72 8.33 -13.56 9.80
C LEU A 72 9.45 -14.25 9.01
N ALA A 73 9.35 -15.57 8.81
CA ALA A 73 10.29 -16.33 7.98
C ALA A 73 10.33 -15.86 6.50
N SER A 74 9.27 -15.21 6.03
CA SER A 74 9.17 -14.67 4.67
C SER A 74 9.84 -13.30 4.53
N LEU A 75 9.99 -12.57 5.65
CA LEU A 75 10.79 -11.34 5.71
C LEU A 75 12.24 -11.78 5.86
N GLY A 76 13.04 -11.64 4.80
CA GLY A 76 14.41 -12.15 4.77
C GLY A 76 15.19 -11.86 6.05
N LYS A 77 16.06 -12.80 6.46
CA LYS A 77 16.77 -12.80 7.76
C LYS A 77 17.47 -11.47 8.12
N HIS A 78 17.80 -10.66 7.13
CA HIS A 78 18.46 -9.37 7.29
C HIS A 78 17.53 -8.20 7.67
N ILE A 79 16.21 -8.39 7.61
CA ILE A 79 15.21 -7.35 7.90
C ILE A 79 14.80 -7.41 9.37
N CYS A 80 14.22 -8.53 9.79
CA CYS A 80 13.76 -8.73 11.17
C CYS A 80 13.74 -10.23 11.46
N PRO A 81 14.70 -10.76 12.26
CA PRO A 81 14.78 -12.20 12.52
C PRO A 81 13.71 -12.69 13.52
N GLN A 82 13.30 -11.83 14.45
CA GLN A 82 12.30 -12.11 15.49
C GLN A 82 11.57 -10.83 15.89
N LEU A 83 10.34 -10.96 16.40
CA LEU A 83 9.65 -9.81 17.00
C LEU A 83 10.43 -9.31 18.21
N ILE A 84 10.46 -7.99 18.39
CA ILE A 84 11.19 -7.37 19.48
C ILE A 84 10.40 -7.55 20.76
N ARG A 85 11.02 -8.15 21.76
CA ARG A 85 10.40 -8.38 23.06
C ARG A 85 10.50 -7.12 23.90
N PHE A 86 9.59 -6.99 24.86
CA PHE A 86 9.62 -5.90 25.83
C PHE A 86 10.98 -5.77 26.54
N GLU A 87 11.57 -6.90 26.91
CA GLU A 87 12.90 -6.98 27.55
C GLU A 87 14.02 -6.41 26.68
N ASP A 88 13.84 -6.41 25.36
CA ASP A 88 14.83 -5.98 24.38
C ASP A 88 14.63 -4.49 23.99
N LEU A 89 13.64 -3.81 24.60
CA LEU A 89 13.40 -2.39 24.39
C LEU A 89 14.48 -1.54 25.07
N GLU A 90 14.67 -0.31 24.59
CA GLU A 90 15.49 0.68 25.25
C GLU A 90 14.89 1.09 26.60
N PRO A 91 15.68 1.62 27.56
CA PRO A 91 15.21 1.88 28.92
C PRO A 91 13.97 2.78 28.98
N LEU A 92 13.85 3.78 28.10
CA LEU A 92 12.66 4.62 28.01
C LEU A 92 11.46 3.83 27.49
N GLY A 93 11.62 3.03 26.44
CA GLY A 93 10.60 2.12 25.93
C GLY A 93 10.11 1.14 26.99
N GLN A 94 11.01 0.58 27.81
CA GLN A 94 10.62 -0.31 28.91
C GLN A 94 9.78 0.39 29.98
N ILE A 95 10.06 1.67 30.26
CA ILE A 95 9.25 2.46 31.19
C ILE A 95 7.87 2.76 30.58
N LEU A 96 7.83 3.15 29.31
CA LEU A 96 6.61 3.51 28.57
C LEU A 96 5.66 2.32 28.41
N PHE A 97 6.19 1.12 28.17
CA PHE A 97 5.41 -0.07 27.85
C PHE A 97 5.36 -1.11 28.98
N LYS A 98 5.74 -0.69 30.19
CA LYS A 98 5.91 -1.57 31.37
C LYS A 98 4.71 -2.46 31.65
N ASP A 99 3.50 -1.93 31.45
CA ASP A 99 2.25 -2.63 31.73
C ASP A 99 1.47 -2.87 30.44
N GLY A 100 1.65 -4.05 29.84
CA GLY A 100 0.71 -4.58 28.84
C GLY A 100 1.29 -5.05 27.51
N ILE A 101 2.58 -4.82 27.23
CA ILE A 101 3.20 -5.27 25.97
C ILE A 101 4.24 -6.35 26.24
N LYS A 102 4.09 -7.50 25.58
CA LYS A 102 5.09 -8.58 25.59
C LYS A 102 6.08 -8.45 24.43
N THR A 103 5.57 -8.08 23.26
CA THR A 103 6.34 -7.94 22.01
C THR A 103 5.78 -6.81 21.16
N LEU A 104 6.64 -6.14 20.41
CA LEU A 104 6.22 -5.24 19.33
C LEU A 104 5.58 -6.04 18.18
N ASN A 105 4.68 -5.40 17.43
CA ASN A 105 4.12 -6.02 16.23
C ASN A 105 5.18 -6.11 15.10
N LEU A 106 4.81 -6.71 13.97
CA LEU A 106 5.75 -6.95 12.87
C LEU A 106 6.37 -5.66 12.32
N VAL A 107 5.54 -4.68 11.97
CA VAL A 107 5.99 -3.41 11.38
C VAL A 107 6.86 -2.66 12.38
N GLN A 108 6.41 -2.56 13.64
CA GLN A 108 7.16 -1.93 14.72
C GLN A 108 8.52 -2.61 14.91
N SER A 109 8.56 -3.94 14.94
CA SER A 109 9.81 -4.70 15.08
C SER A 109 10.78 -4.45 13.92
N VAL A 110 10.28 -4.28 12.70
CA VAL A 110 11.10 -3.97 11.51
C VAL A 110 11.71 -2.57 11.61
N VAL A 111 10.91 -1.56 12.00
CA VAL A 111 11.36 -0.15 11.99
C VAL A 111 12.06 0.29 13.27
N TYR A 112 11.90 -0.47 14.36
CA TYR A 112 12.33 -0.07 15.70
C TYR A 112 13.79 0.34 15.78
N LYS A 113 14.71 -0.39 15.14
CA LYS A 113 16.14 -0.06 15.21
C LYS A 113 16.42 1.34 14.68
N THR A 114 15.78 1.72 13.57
CA THR A 114 15.94 3.05 13.00
C THR A 114 15.16 4.07 13.82
N ALA A 115 13.94 3.76 14.27
CA ALA A 115 13.10 4.70 15.00
C ALA A 115 13.61 5.04 16.41
N ALA A 116 14.23 4.08 17.11
CA ALA A 116 14.68 4.25 18.49
C ALA A 116 16.13 4.74 18.60
N PHE A 117 16.98 4.41 17.62
CA PHE A 117 18.44 4.64 17.71
C PHE A 117 19.01 5.53 16.60
N SER A 118 18.20 5.99 15.64
CA SER A 118 18.63 6.86 14.56
C SER A 118 17.78 8.13 14.51
N ASN A 119 18.40 9.23 14.05
CA ASN A 119 17.72 10.51 13.78
C ASN A 119 17.43 10.70 12.29
N GLU A 120 17.44 9.61 11.52
CA GLU A 120 17.13 9.63 10.10
C GLU A 120 15.65 9.88 9.84
N ASN A 121 15.35 10.53 8.72
CA ASN A 121 13.98 10.63 8.24
C ASN A 121 13.51 9.26 7.75
N ILE A 122 12.39 8.77 8.28
CA ILE A 122 11.82 7.46 7.94
C ILE A 122 10.49 7.65 7.22
N LEU A 123 10.28 6.89 6.15
CA LEU A 123 8.97 6.71 5.52
C LEU A 123 8.46 5.31 5.82
N ILE A 124 7.36 5.20 6.57
CA ILE A 124 6.71 3.92 6.90
C ILE A 124 5.41 3.84 6.10
N SER A 125 5.36 2.94 5.11
CA SER A 125 4.15 2.63 4.34
C SER A 125 3.61 1.28 4.79
N ALA A 126 2.61 1.30 5.66
CA ALA A 126 1.96 0.11 6.20
C ALA A 126 0.45 0.16 5.97
N PRO A 127 -0.23 -1.00 5.84
CA PRO A 127 -1.68 -1.07 5.84
C PRO A 127 -2.29 -0.70 7.20
#